data_AF-A0A1W2CTQ1-F1
#
_entry.id   AF-A0A1W2CTQ1-F1
#
_cell.length_a   1.000
_cell.length_b   1.000
_cell.length_c   1.000
_cell.angle_alpha   90.00
_cell.angle_beta   90.00
_cell.angle_gamma   90.00
#
_symmetry.space_group_name_H-M   'P 1'
#
loop_
_entity.id
_entity.type
_entity.pdbx_description
1 polymer ?
#
loop_
_entity_poly.entity_id
_entity_poly.type
_entity_poly.pdbx_seq_one_letter_code
_entity_poly.pdbx_strand_id
1 'polypeptide(L)'
;MNYFLIIFLVFSSYFMFGQKQGYSIDIQANTGVTSKGFGIKIEKGISQAKVFLTRRDSVGVWDKKDKRKFNRLEKNILKGRVTVDYASLVIDSLNLKYNYNSKDSFSIDLSNPLIQLTDSIFVTSKNILENYNPHRIVMDGTSVRIQLSDNDSFRRISVRSPSPDSHTLIYKLITNVLIYYRQQGPQILKTKNETSGY
;
A
#
# COMPACT_ATOMS: atom_id res chain seq x y z
N MET A 1 -14.99 49.95 -20.47
CA MET A 1 -15.62 48.82 -19.75
C MET A 1 -15.09 47.43 -20.17
N ASN A 2 -14.06 47.32 -21.02
CA ASN A 2 -13.56 46.01 -21.53
C ASN A 2 -12.35 45.43 -20.78
N TYR A 3 -11.63 46.23 -19.98
CA TYR A 3 -10.44 45.77 -19.25
C TYR A 3 -10.76 44.89 -18.03
N PHE A 4 -11.96 45.02 -17.45
CA PHE A 4 -12.37 44.25 -16.28
C PHE A 4 -12.58 42.75 -16.61
N LEU A 5 -13.05 42.46 -17.83
CA LEU A 5 -13.30 41.09 -18.29
C LEU A 5 -11.98 40.31 -18.53
N ILE A 6 -10.94 41.01 -18.99
CA ILE A 6 -9.61 40.42 -19.24
C ILE A 6 -8.92 40.10 -17.91
N ILE A 7 -8.99 40.99 -16.92
CA ILE A 7 -8.41 40.74 -15.58
C ILE A 7 -9.11 39.56 -14.89
N PHE A 8 -10.44 39.44 -15.04
CA PHE A 8 -11.19 38.32 -14.46
C PHE A 8 -10.84 36.97 -15.11
N LEU A 9 -10.61 36.94 -16.43
CA LEU A 9 -10.18 35.72 -17.15
C LEU A 9 -8.75 35.30 -16.81
N VAL A 10 -7.84 36.25 -16.59
CA VAL A 10 -6.48 35.93 -16.15
C VAL A 10 -6.51 35.36 -14.73
N PHE A 11 -7.28 35.95 -13.81
CA PHE A 11 -7.38 35.43 -12.44
C PHE A 11 -8.09 34.07 -12.33
N SER A 12 -9.08 33.77 -13.15
CA SER A 12 -9.76 32.46 -13.11
C SER A 12 -8.86 31.31 -13.57
N SER A 13 -7.92 31.57 -14.49
CA SER A 13 -6.96 30.55 -14.93
C SER A 13 -5.95 30.13 -13.84
N TYR A 14 -5.66 31.00 -12.86
CA TYR A 14 -4.80 30.65 -11.72
C TYR A 14 -5.50 29.76 -10.68
N PHE A 15 -6.82 29.82 -10.57
CA PHE A 15 -7.57 28.98 -9.62
C PHE A 15 -7.68 27.51 -10.06
N MET A 16 -7.47 27.19 -11.34
CA MET A 16 -7.58 25.82 -11.87
C MET A 16 -6.32 24.96 -11.67
N PHE A 17 -5.17 25.54 -11.29
CA PHE A 17 -3.90 24.81 -11.10
C PHE A 17 -3.60 24.40 -9.65
N GLY A 18 -4.51 24.64 -8.71
CA GLY A 18 -4.25 24.49 -7.27
C GLY A 18 -4.85 23.25 -6.57
N GLN A 19 -5.74 22.48 -7.21
CA GLN A 19 -6.26 21.27 -6.57
C GLN A 19 -5.23 20.16 -6.67
N LYS A 20 -4.37 20.06 -5.64
CA LYS A 20 -3.55 18.87 -5.39
C LYS A 20 -4.52 17.68 -5.32
N GLN A 21 -4.62 16.92 -6.40
CA GLN A 21 -5.55 15.80 -6.49
C GLN A 21 -5.26 14.82 -5.35
N GLY A 22 -6.32 14.29 -4.74
CA GLY A 22 -6.18 13.26 -3.71
C GLY A 22 -5.49 12.03 -4.29
N TYR A 23 -4.73 11.33 -3.46
CA TYR A 23 -4.07 10.08 -3.82
C TYR A 23 -4.33 9.00 -2.78
N SER A 24 -4.09 7.75 -3.17
CA SER A 24 -4.12 6.61 -2.27
C SER A 24 -2.80 5.82 -2.29
N ILE A 25 -2.42 5.34 -1.10
CA ILE A 25 -1.31 4.42 -0.89
C ILE A 25 -1.88 3.17 -0.22
N ASP A 26 -1.84 2.02 -0.89
CA ASP A 26 -2.24 0.72 -0.32
C ASP A 26 -1.01 -0.16 -0.13
N ILE A 27 -0.72 -0.51 1.12
CA ILE A 27 0.40 -1.35 1.53
C ILE A 27 -0.17 -2.68 2.03
N GLN A 28 0.28 -3.77 1.44
CA GLN A 28 -0.05 -5.13 1.86
C GLN A 28 1.23 -5.85 2.28
N ALA A 29 1.34 -6.19 3.56
CA ALA A 29 2.49 -6.88 4.14
C ALA A 29 2.11 -8.32 4.50
N ASN A 30 2.91 -9.29 4.06
CA ASN A 30 2.70 -10.71 4.32
C ASN A 30 4.01 -11.38 4.75
N THR A 31 4.00 -12.10 5.87
CA THR A 31 5.16 -12.89 6.30
C THR A 31 5.10 -14.30 5.73
N GLY A 32 6.23 -14.81 5.21
CA GLY A 32 6.36 -16.22 4.87
C GLY A 32 6.25 -17.14 6.09
N VAL A 33 6.96 -16.82 7.19
CA VAL A 33 7.13 -17.72 8.34
C VAL A 33 5.88 -17.83 9.21
N THR A 34 5.29 -16.70 9.59
CA THR A 34 4.19 -16.71 10.57
C THR A 34 2.81 -16.77 9.95
N SER A 35 2.71 -16.76 8.60
CA SER A 35 1.45 -16.56 7.87
C SER A 35 0.61 -15.38 8.37
N LYS A 36 1.24 -14.39 9.05
CA LYS A 36 0.59 -13.14 9.43
C LYS A 36 0.58 -12.20 8.25
N GLY A 37 -0.43 -11.36 8.20
CA GLY A 37 -0.55 -10.34 7.18
C GLY A 37 -1.30 -9.14 7.73
N PHE A 38 -0.90 -7.95 7.28
CA PHE A 38 -1.60 -6.72 7.59
C PHE A 38 -1.61 -5.80 6.37
N GLY A 39 -2.62 -4.94 6.31
CA GLY A 39 -2.79 -3.93 5.29
C GLY A 39 -2.83 -2.53 5.90
N ILE A 40 -2.26 -1.56 5.21
CA ILE A 40 -2.37 -0.13 5.51
C ILE A 40 -2.84 0.55 4.23
N LYS A 41 -4.03 1.14 4.23
CA LYS A 41 -4.49 2.00 3.13
C LYS A 41 -4.60 3.43 3.61
N ILE A 42 -3.92 4.35 2.93
CA ILE A 42 -3.96 5.78 3.22
C ILE A 42 -4.65 6.46 2.05
N GLU A 43 -5.74 7.17 2.32
CA GLU A 43 -6.46 7.98 1.34
C GLU A 43 -6.34 9.45 1.74
N LYS A 44 -5.58 10.22 0.96
CA LYS A 44 -5.41 11.65 1.18
C LYS A 44 -6.53 12.42 0.48
N GLY A 45 -7.36 13.10 1.27
CA GLY A 45 -8.35 14.04 0.77
C GLY A 45 -7.84 15.49 0.81
N ILE A 46 -8.78 16.42 0.63
CA ILE A 46 -8.50 17.87 0.57
C ILE A 46 -8.21 18.47 1.96
N SER A 47 -8.84 17.94 3.01
CA SER A 47 -8.76 18.50 4.38
C SER A 47 -8.16 17.55 5.41
N GLN A 48 -8.17 16.25 5.16
CA GLN A 48 -7.66 15.21 6.04
C GLN A 48 -7.23 14.00 5.22
N ALA A 49 -6.43 13.11 5.81
CA ALA A 49 -6.24 11.76 5.28
C ALA A 49 -6.90 10.74 6.19
N LYS A 50 -7.47 9.70 5.57
CA LYS A 50 -8.00 8.53 6.28
C LYS A 50 -7.01 7.39 6.16
N VAL A 51 -6.71 6.75 7.28
CA VAL A 51 -5.87 5.56 7.34
C VAL A 51 -6.75 4.38 7.73
N PHE A 52 -6.78 3.36 6.88
CA PHE A 52 -7.45 2.10 7.13
C PHE A 52 -6.41 1.03 7.41
N LEU A 53 -6.65 0.26 8.45
CA LEU A 53 -5.79 -0.85 8.86
C LEU A 53 -6.57 -2.15 8.71
N THR A 54 -5.88 -3.18 8.26
CA THR A 54 -6.43 -4.52 8.13
C THR A 54 -5.47 -5.50 8.78
N ARG A 55 -5.98 -6.40 9.63
CA ARG A 55 -5.22 -7.55 10.15
C ARG A 55 -5.84 -8.82 9.60
N ARG A 56 -5.01 -9.73 9.08
CA ARG A 56 -5.45 -11.09 8.74
C ARG A 56 -5.54 -11.92 10.01
N ASP A 57 -6.74 -12.34 10.36
CA ASP A 57 -7.02 -13.15 11.55
C ASP A 57 -6.85 -14.64 11.25
N SER A 58 -7.31 -15.09 10.08
CA SER A 58 -7.18 -16.49 9.66
C SER A 58 -7.26 -16.66 8.15
N VAL A 59 -6.87 -17.86 7.68
CA VAL A 59 -6.98 -18.28 6.28
C VAL A 59 -7.89 -19.51 6.24
N GLY A 60 -8.99 -19.41 5.49
CA GLY A 60 -9.91 -20.50 5.25
C GLY A 60 -9.31 -21.59 4.38
N VAL A 61 -9.90 -22.79 4.45
CA VAL A 61 -9.47 -23.93 3.64
C VAL A 61 -9.94 -23.73 2.20
N TRP A 62 -8.99 -23.80 1.27
CA TRP A 62 -9.30 -23.71 -0.15
C TRP A 62 -10.14 -24.88 -0.61
N ASP A 63 -11.16 -24.60 -1.43
CA ASP A 63 -11.92 -25.67 -2.04
C ASP A 63 -11.09 -26.40 -3.12
N LYS A 64 -11.49 -27.63 -3.45
CA LYS A 64 -10.75 -28.49 -4.38
C LYS A 64 -10.65 -27.88 -5.79
N LYS A 65 -11.62 -27.06 -6.20
CA LYS A 65 -11.67 -26.43 -7.53
C LYS A 65 -10.66 -25.29 -7.61
N ASP A 66 -10.62 -24.45 -6.59
CA ASP A 66 -9.70 -23.31 -6.50
C ASP A 66 -8.25 -23.76 -6.29
N LYS A 67 -8.02 -24.82 -5.49
CA LYS A 67 -6.70 -25.46 -5.39
C LYS A 67 -6.20 -25.98 -6.74
N ARG A 68 -7.06 -26.63 -7.53
CA ARG A 68 -6.72 -27.07 -8.89
C ARG A 68 -6.45 -25.89 -9.83
N LYS A 69 -7.23 -24.80 -9.72
CA LYS A 69 -7.04 -23.58 -10.50
C LYS A 69 -5.68 -22.95 -10.20
N PHE A 70 -5.30 -22.86 -8.94
CA PHE A 70 -4.00 -22.35 -8.52
C PHE A 70 -2.83 -23.20 -9.03
N ASN A 71 -2.88 -24.53 -8.87
CA ASN A 71 -1.81 -25.40 -9.37
C ASN A 71 -1.65 -25.31 -10.90
N ARG A 72 -2.75 -25.11 -11.64
CA ARG A 72 -2.71 -24.87 -13.10
C ARG A 72 -2.08 -23.52 -13.42
N LEU A 73 -2.42 -22.49 -12.65
CA LEU A 73 -1.86 -21.15 -12.80
C LEU A 73 -0.33 -21.20 -12.61
N GLU A 74 0.14 -21.80 -11.51
CA GLU A 74 1.57 -21.98 -11.21
C GLU A 74 2.30 -22.69 -12.36
N LYS A 75 1.77 -23.83 -12.83
CA LYS A 75 2.34 -24.58 -13.95
C LYS A 75 2.39 -23.76 -15.25
N ASN A 76 1.41 -22.88 -15.49
CA ASN A 76 1.37 -22.06 -16.69
C ASN A 76 2.31 -20.85 -16.62
N ILE A 77 2.55 -20.29 -15.42
CA ILE A 77 3.58 -19.26 -15.20
C ILE A 77 4.97 -19.84 -15.50
N LEU A 78 5.28 -21.01 -14.94
CA LEU A 78 6.57 -21.69 -15.19
C LEU A 78 6.81 -22.01 -16.67
N LYS A 79 5.74 -22.14 -17.45
CA LYS A 79 5.78 -22.39 -18.90
C LYS A 79 5.72 -21.11 -19.75
N GLY A 80 5.72 -19.93 -19.14
CA GLY A 80 5.59 -18.64 -19.83
C GLY A 80 4.25 -18.44 -20.54
N ARG A 81 3.21 -19.24 -20.23
CA ARG A 81 1.90 -19.20 -20.89
C ARG A 81 0.95 -18.17 -20.28
N VAL A 82 1.31 -17.62 -19.12
CA VAL A 82 0.52 -16.69 -18.34
C VAL A 82 1.43 -15.55 -17.87
N THR A 83 0.95 -14.32 -17.98
CA THR A 83 1.66 -13.15 -17.48
C THR A 83 1.63 -13.07 -15.96
N VAL A 84 2.66 -12.46 -15.37
CA VAL A 84 2.74 -12.22 -13.92
C VAL A 84 1.56 -11.37 -13.42
N ASP A 85 1.08 -10.43 -14.24
CA ASP A 85 -0.05 -9.58 -13.88
C ASP A 85 -1.37 -10.35 -13.79
N TYR A 86 -1.67 -11.21 -14.78
CA TYR A 86 -2.85 -12.06 -14.71
C TYR A 86 -2.78 -13.02 -13.51
N ALA A 87 -1.60 -13.61 -13.27
CA ALA A 87 -1.41 -14.46 -12.11
C ALA A 87 -1.67 -13.72 -10.79
N SER A 88 -1.17 -12.49 -10.68
CA SER A 88 -1.38 -11.65 -9.51
C SER A 88 -2.86 -11.39 -9.26
N LEU A 89 -3.64 -11.08 -10.31
CA LEU A 89 -5.09 -10.88 -10.19
C LEU A 89 -5.83 -12.12 -9.67
N VAL A 90 -5.48 -13.30 -10.18
CA VAL A 90 -6.09 -14.55 -9.72
C VAL A 90 -5.74 -14.83 -8.26
N ILE A 91 -4.48 -14.65 -7.88
CA ILE A 91 -4.03 -14.82 -6.49
C ILE A 91 -4.75 -13.85 -5.55
N ASP A 92 -4.87 -12.59 -5.95
CA ASP A 92 -5.56 -11.56 -5.17
C ASP A 92 -7.04 -11.92 -4.97
N SER A 93 -7.72 -12.45 -6.01
CA SER A 93 -9.10 -12.92 -5.90
C SER A 93 -9.28 -14.08 -4.91
N LEU A 94 -8.33 -15.02 -4.89
CA LEU A 94 -8.35 -16.16 -3.96
C LEU A 94 -8.09 -15.70 -2.53
N ASN A 95 -7.15 -14.76 -2.35
CA ASN A 95 -6.88 -14.15 -1.06
C ASN A 95 -8.11 -13.45 -0.48
N LEU A 96 -8.87 -12.71 -1.30
CA LEU A 96 -10.11 -12.07 -0.85
C LEU A 96 -11.19 -13.10 -0.44
N LYS A 97 -11.27 -14.23 -1.16
CA LYS A 97 -12.26 -15.28 -0.88
C LYS A 97 -11.96 -16.04 0.42
N TYR A 98 -10.67 -16.25 0.74
CA TYR A 98 -10.26 -17.15 1.82
C TYR A 98 -9.63 -16.46 3.03
N ASN A 99 -9.29 -15.18 2.99
CA ASN A 99 -8.75 -14.48 4.17
C ASN A 99 -9.86 -13.83 4.99
N TYR A 100 -9.91 -14.15 6.28
CA TYR A 100 -10.75 -13.46 7.25
C TYR A 100 -9.94 -12.35 7.90
N ASN A 101 -10.46 -11.11 7.87
CA ASN A 101 -9.72 -9.94 8.29
C ASN A 101 -10.52 -9.03 9.23
N SER A 102 -9.86 -8.55 10.27
CA SER A 102 -10.31 -7.44 11.11
C SER A 102 -9.89 -6.12 10.47
N LYS A 103 -10.73 -5.09 10.60
CA LYS A 103 -10.47 -3.76 10.03
C LYS A 103 -10.67 -2.68 11.09
N ASP A 104 -9.90 -1.61 10.95
CA ASP A 104 -10.03 -0.41 11.76
C ASP A 104 -9.62 0.82 10.94
N SER A 105 -9.91 2.02 11.41
CA SER A 105 -9.52 3.25 10.73
C SER A 105 -9.37 4.43 11.67
N PHE A 106 -8.53 5.37 11.28
CA PHE A 106 -8.41 6.67 11.94
C PHE A 106 -8.16 7.78 10.92
N SER A 107 -8.49 9.01 11.32
CA SER A 107 -8.19 10.20 10.54
C SER A 107 -6.93 10.89 11.05
N ILE A 108 -6.21 11.53 10.13
CA ILE A 108 -5.08 12.40 10.43
C ILE A 108 -5.22 13.73 9.69
N ASP A 109 -4.88 14.81 10.38
CA ASP A 109 -4.83 16.14 9.78
C ASP A 109 -3.70 16.22 8.75
N LEU A 110 -3.88 17.09 7.74
CA LEU A 110 -2.87 17.27 6.69
C LEU A 110 -1.56 17.89 7.20
N SER A 111 -1.58 18.51 8.39
CA SER A 111 -0.39 19.02 9.08
C SER A 111 0.44 17.92 9.75
N ASN A 112 -0.09 16.71 9.88
CA ASN A 112 0.61 15.61 10.54
C ASN A 112 1.89 15.23 9.77
N PRO A 113 3.06 15.06 10.43
CA PRO A 113 4.31 14.67 9.76
C PRO A 113 4.24 13.38 8.93
N LEU A 114 3.32 12.46 9.26
CA LEU A 114 3.04 11.28 8.45
C LEU A 114 2.63 11.63 7.02
N ILE A 115 1.92 12.74 6.83
CA ILE A 115 1.46 13.18 5.51
C ILE A 115 2.65 13.58 4.64
N GLN A 116 3.64 14.28 5.19
CA GLN A 116 4.86 14.64 4.45
C GLN A 116 5.62 13.39 3.97
N LEU A 117 5.62 12.32 4.77
CA LEU A 117 6.22 11.04 4.40
C LEU A 117 5.42 10.34 3.29
N THR A 118 4.10 10.39 3.33
CA THR A 118 3.26 9.86 2.25
C THR A 118 3.43 10.64 0.94
N ASP A 119 3.50 11.98 1.00
CA ASP A 119 3.77 12.84 -0.15
C ASP A 119 5.14 12.47 -0.76
N SER A 120 6.16 12.29 0.08
CA SER A 120 7.51 11.89 -0.35
C SER A 120 7.52 10.56 -1.09
N ILE A 121 6.82 9.54 -0.56
CA ILE A 121 6.70 8.24 -1.22
C ILE A 121 5.95 8.36 -2.55
N PHE A 122 4.88 9.16 -2.58
CA PHE A 122 4.09 9.34 -3.80
C PHE A 122 4.92 10.00 -4.92
N VAL A 123 5.76 10.99 -4.64
CA VAL A 123 6.58 11.62 -5.70
C VAL A 123 7.84 10.83 -6.06
N THR A 124 8.30 9.93 -5.18
CA THR A 124 9.53 9.15 -5.42
C THR A 124 9.33 8.17 -6.57
N SER A 125 10.36 8.02 -7.42
CA SER A 125 10.32 7.08 -8.54
C SER A 125 10.31 5.62 -8.05
N LYS A 126 9.67 4.76 -8.84
CA LYS A 126 9.61 3.31 -8.56
C LYS A 126 11.00 2.71 -8.34
N ASN A 127 11.97 3.05 -9.18
CA ASN A 127 13.33 2.51 -9.12
C ASN A 127 14.04 2.82 -7.79
N ILE A 128 13.80 4.02 -7.22
CA ILE A 128 14.36 4.40 -5.92
C ILE A 128 13.65 3.64 -4.79
N LEU A 129 12.32 3.50 -4.86
CA LEU A 129 11.54 2.80 -3.84
C LEU A 129 11.76 1.28 -3.84
N GLU A 130 12.00 0.70 -5.01
CA GLU A 130 12.30 -0.73 -5.16
C GLU A 130 13.78 -1.05 -4.96
N ASN A 131 14.67 -0.05 -4.82
CA ASN A 131 16.10 -0.20 -5.03
C ASN A 131 16.63 -1.45 -4.30
N TYR A 132 16.83 -2.47 -5.12
CA TYR A 132 16.99 -3.84 -4.73
C TYR A 132 18.48 -4.07 -4.57
N ASN A 133 18.92 -4.56 -3.42
CA ASN A 133 20.26 -5.13 -3.32
C ASN A 133 20.21 -6.52 -3.98
N PRO A 134 20.78 -6.72 -5.19
CA PRO A 134 20.70 -7.98 -5.92
C PRO A 134 21.40 -9.14 -5.21
N HIS A 135 22.20 -8.85 -4.18
CA HIS A 135 22.94 -9.85 -3.41
C HIS A 135 22.24 -10.25 -2.11
N ARG A 136 21.06 -9.69 -1.81
CA ARG A 136 20.32 -10.03 -0.59
C ARG A 136 19.42 -11.24 -0.80
N ILE A 137 19.89 -12.42 -0.41
CA ILE A 137 19.06 -13.62 -0.27
C ILE A 137 18.25 -13.49 1.02
N VAL A 138 16.93 -13.27 0.90
CA VAL A 138 16.01 -13.28 2.04
C VAL A 138 15.19 -14.56 1.96
N MET A 139 15.55 -15.55 2.78
CA MET A 139 14.82 -16.83 2.83
C MET A 139 13.46 -16.68 3.54
N ASP A 140 13.36 -15.77 4.52
CA ASP A 140 12.22 -15.64 5.43
C ASP A 140 11.81 -14.17 5.65
N GLY A 141 11.29 -13.54 4.60
CA GLY A 141 10.99 -12.11 4.60
C GLY A 141 9.52 -11.76 4.73
N THR A 142 9.25 -10.56 5.25
CA THR A 142 7.96 -9.90 5.03
C THR A 142 7.96 -9.34 3.62
N SER A 143 7.12 -9.90 2.75
CA SER A 143 6.86 -9.35 1.43
C SER A 143 5.90 -8.18 1.58
N VAL A 144 6.28 -7.01 1.05
CA VAL A 144 5.44 -5.81 1.07
C VAL A 144 5.15 -5.39 -0.37
N ARG A 145 3.86 -5.35 -0.71
CA ARG A 145 3.38 -4.80 -1.97
C ARG A 145 2.79 -3.42 -1.68
N ILE A 146 3.15 -2.45 -2.49
CA ILE A 146 2.64 -1.08 -2.39
C ILE A 146 1.97 -0.72 -3.71
N GLN A 147 0.76 -0.20 -3.65
CA GLN A 147 0.04 0.38 -4.77
C GLN A 147 -0.14 1.87 -4.50
N LEU A 148 0.30 2.68 -5.46
CA LEU A 148 0.13 4.13 -5.45
C LEU A 148 -0.84 4.47 -6.58
N SER A 149 -1.88 5.24 -6.27
CA SER A 149 -2.81 5.71 -7.30
C SER A 149 -3.30 7.12 -7.04
N ASP A 150 -3.52 7.86 -8.12
CA ASP A 150 -4.35 9.06 -8.18
C ASP A 150 -5.35 8.89 -9.34
N ASN A 151 -5.97 9.98 -9.82
CA ASN A 151 -6.96 9.90 -10.89
C ASN A 151 -6.34 9.48 -12.25
N ASP A 152 -5.06 9.77 -12.45
CA ASP A 152 -4.41 9.69 -13.77
C ASP A 152 -3.31 8.61 -13.83
N SER A 153 -2.88 8.09 -12.68
CA SER A 153 -1.73 7.21 -12.57
C SER A 153 -1.95 6.07 -11.59
N PHE A 154 -1.38 4.92 -11.93
CA PHE A 154 -1.30 3.74 -11.07
C PHE A 154 0.10 3.16 -11.13
N ARG A 155 0.70 2.92 -9.97
CA ARG A 155 2.04 2.32 -9.85
C ARG A 155 2.05 1.24 -8.79
N ARG A 156 2.65 0.10 -9.13
CA ARG A 156 2.87 -1.01 -8.20
C ARG A 156 4.36 -1.17 -7.92
N ILE A 157 4.67 -1.26 -6.64
CA ILE A 157 6.00 -1.45 -6.07
C ILE A 157 5.97 -2.75 -5.27
N SER A 158 7.00 -3.57 -5.40
CA SER A 158 7.14 -4.80 -4.61
C SER A 158 8.52 -4.85 -3.95
N VAL A 159 8.54 -4.96 -2.62
CA VAL A 159 9.77 -4.96 -1.84
C VAL A 159 9.79 -6.13 -0.86
N ARG A 160 10.99 -6.61 -0.54
CA ARG A 160 11.19 -7.73 0.39
C ARG A 160 11.93 -7.26 1.63
N SER A 161 11.30 -7.49 2.79
CA SER A 161 11.80 -7.13 4.11
C SER A 161 12.35 -5.69 4.20
N PRO A 162 11.50 -4.66 4.03
CA PRO A 162 11.86 -3.27 4.30
C PRO A 162 12.53 -3.11 5.66
N SER A 163 13.68 -2.45 5.68
CA SER A 163 14.46 -2.13 6.88
C SER A 163 14.96 -0.69 6.81
N PRO A 164 15.49 -0.12 7.92
CA PRO A 164 16.11 1.20 7.91
C PRO A 164 17.20 1.37 6.84
N ASP A 165 17.96 0.31 6.57
CA ASP A 165 19.14 0.34 5.68
C ASP A 165 18.85 -0.02 4.21
N SER A 166 17.68 -0.58 3.91
CA SER A 166 17.34 -1.02 2.53
C SER A 166 16.26 -0.16 1.89
N HIS A 167 15.10 -0.05 2.55
CA HIS A 167 13.91 0.61 2.02
C HIS A 167 13.44 1.66 3.02
N THR A 168 14.30 2.63 3.33
CA THR A 168 14.14 3.54 4.47
C THR A 168 12.79 4.27 4.48
N LEU A 169 12.33 4.77 3.33
CA LEU A 169 11.04 5.48 3.23
C LEU A 169 9.86 4.54 3.54
N ILE A 170 9.84 3.36 2.94
CA ILE A 170 8.79 2.36 3.14
C ILE A 170 8.77 1.88 4.60
N TYR A 171 9.95 1.58 5.15
CA TYR A 171 10.11 1.20 6.54
C TYR A 171 9.56 2.29 7.47
N LYS A 172 10.00 3.55 7.29
CA LYS A 172 9.52 4.69 8.07
C LYS A 172 8.01 4.85 7.97
N LEU A 173 7.41 4.67 6.79
CA LEU A 173 5.97 4.84 6.62
C LEU A 173 5.21 3.79 7.42
N ILE A 174 5.56 2.51 7.25
CA ILE A 174 4.91 1.40 7.95
C ILE A 174 5.06 1.58 9.47
N THR A 175 6.28 1.78 9.94
CA THR A 175 6.56 1.91 11.37
C THR A 175 5.89 3.13 11.99
N ASN A 176 5.96 4.30 11.35
CA ASN A 176 5.36 5.51 11.93
C ASN A 176 3.84 5.45 11.94
N VAL A 177 3.20 4.89 10.90
CA VAL A 177 1.74 4.69 10.89
C VAL A 177 1.32 3.74 12.01
N LEU A 178 2.03 2.62 12.20
CA LEU A 178 1.71 1.66 13.24
C LEU A 178 2.00 2.20 14.65
N ILE A 179 3.07 2.98 14.84
CA ILE A 179 3.35 3.67 16.11
C ILE A 179 2.23 4.66 16.43
N TYR A 180 1.87 5.51 15.45
CA TYR A 180 0.81 6.50 15.63
C TYR A 180 -0.51 5.81 15.98
N TYR A 181 -0.90 4.80 15.21
CA TYR A 181 -2.10 4.00 15.48
C TYR A 181 -2.04 3.39 16.88
N ARG A 182 -0.87 2.88 17.30
CA ARG A 182 -0.68 2.24 18.60
C ARG A 182 -0.89 3.12 19.82
N GLN A 183 -0.82 4.43 19.63
CA GLN A 183 -1.00 5.40 20.69
C GLN A 183 -2.49 5.78 20.90
N GLN A 184 -3.41 5.38 20.01
CA GLN A 184 -4.76 5.94 19.91
C GLN A 184 -5.90 5.12 20.56
N GLY A 185 -5.64 4.17 21.47
CA GLY A 185 -6.70 3.41 22.17
C GLY A 185 -6.94 2.00 21.59
N PRO A 186 -8.08 1.30 21.81
CA PRO A 186 -8.16 -0.13 21.51
C PRO A 186 -8.02 -0.40 20.00
N GLN A 187 -7.04 -1.23 19.65
CA GLN A 187 -6.62 -1.46 18.28
C GLN A 187 -6.69 -2.93 17.88
N ILE A 188 -6.85 -3.18 16.59
CA ILE A 188 -6.69 -4.50 15.97
C ILE A 188 -5.23 -4.91 15.79
N LEU A 189 -4.25 -4.00 15.89
CA LEU A 189 -2.80 -4.27 15.75
C LEU A 189 -2.03 -3.72 16.96
N LYS A 190 -2.24 -4.34 18.12
CA LYS A 190 -1.75 -3.86 19.42
C LYS A 190 -0.24 -3.97 19.57
N THR A 191 0.37 -4.98 18.96
CA THR A 191 1.78 -5.32 19.19
C THR A 191 2.58 -5.43 17.89
N LYS A 192 3.89 -5.28 18.00
CA LYS A 192 4.82 -5.52 16.86
C LYS A 192 4.79 -6.96 16.36
N ASN A 193 4.42 -7.92 17.22
CA ASN A 193 4.35 -9.33 16.83
C ASN A 193 3.22 -9.61 15.83
N GLU A 194 2.18 -8.78 15.79
CA GLU A 194 1.07 -8.88 14.83
C GLU A 194 1.43 -8.31 13.45
N THR A 195 2.49 -7.51 13.40
CA THR A 195 3.00 -6.81 12.22
C THR A 195 4.45 -7.17 11.95
N SER A 196 4.87 -8.39 12.30
CA SER A 196 6.17 -8.92 11.86
C SER A 196 7.39 -8.13 12.34
N GLY A 197 7.25 -7.41 13.47
CA GLY A 197 8.31 -6.57 14.04
C GLY A 197 8.16 -5.07 13.74
N TYR A 198 7.22 -4.66 12.88
CA TYR A 198 6.96 -3.25 12.57
C TYR A 198 6.21 -2.53 13.70
#